data_AF-A0A0G0VBS4-F1
#
_entry.id   AF-A0A0G0VBS4-F1
#
_cell.length_a   1.000
_cell.length_b   1.000
_cell.length_c   1.000
_cell.angle_alpha   90.00
_cell.angle_beta   90.00
_cell.angle_gamma   90.00
#
_symmetry.space_group_name_H-M   'P 1'
#
loop_
_entity.id
_entity.type
_entity.pdbx_description
1 polymer ?
#
loop_
_entity_poly.entity_id
_entity_poly.type
_entity_poly.pdbx_seq_one_letter_code
_entity_poly.pdbx_strand_id
1 'polypeptide(L)'
;MVQSIKEVMNSSLSEYTGSETTKTICEDAIKEKYGPAEIKNMDCYHNIRTFHSWLKLGFKVRRGEKAIRSITYVEQKDSNGNILKKYKRPVFLFYYRQVEKIGPTK
;
A
#
# COMPACT_ATOMS: atom_id res chain seq x y z
N MET A 1 -6.11 0.80 22.06
CA MET A 1 -7.45 0.76 21.45
C MET A 1 -7.26 0.45 19.97
N VAL A 2 -7.73 -0.69 19.46
CA VAL A 2 -7.46 -1.06 18.06
C VAL A 2 -8.54 -0.43 17.18
N GLN A 3 -8.15 0.50 16.32
CA GLN A 3 -9.05 1.25 15.43
C GLN A 3 -9.84 0.32 14.49
N SER A 4 -10.99 0.78 14.01
CA SER A 4 -11.73 0.10 12.95
C SER A 4 -11.07 0.33 11.59
N ILE A 5 -11.27 -0.56 10.62
CA ILE A 5 -10.67 -0.39 9.29
C ILE A 5 -11.17 0.89 8.60
N LYS A 6 -12.42 1.29 8.87
CA LYS A 6 -13.00 2.54 8.36
C LYS A 6 -12.33 3.76 8.96
N GLU A 7 -12.06 3.76 10.28
CA GLU A 7 -11.32 4.84 10.93
C GLU A 7 -9.90 4.97 10.36
N VAL A 8 -9.21 3.85 10.15
CA VAL A 8 -7.86 3.85 9.57
C VAL A 8 -7.85 4.43 8.16
N MET A 9 -8.82 4.04 7.32
CA MET A 9 -8.95 4.59 5.98
C MET A 9 -9.23 6.10 6.00
N ASN A 10 -9.97 6.63 6.97
CA ASN A 10 -10.30 8.06 6.98
C ASN A 10 -9.26 8.96 7.66
N SER A 11 -8.38 8.39 8.50
CA SER A 11 -7.51 9.19 9.39
C SER A 11 -6.03 9.09 9.08
N SER A 12 -5.58 7.98 8.50
CA SER A 12 -4.16 7.73 8.26
C SER A 12 -3.83 7.92 6.79
N LEU A 13 -2.73 8.60 6.48
CA LEU A 13 -2.19 8.67 5.12
C LEU A 13 -1.19 7.53 4.89
N SER A 14 -1.14 7.01 3.68
CA SER A 14 -0.14 6.04 3.22
C SER A 14 1.12 6.79 2.80
N GLU A 15 2.20 6.04 2.56
CA GLU A 15 3.47 6.59 2.03
C GLU A 15 3.39 6.86 0.51
N TYR A 16 2.19 6.87 -0.06
CA TYR A 16 1.99 7.09 -1.48
C TYR A 16 2.28 8.55 -1.86
N THR A 17 3.11 8.75 -2.87
CA THR A 17 3.60 10.07 -3.29
C THR A 17 2.96 10.57 -4.58
N GLY A 18 1.82 10.01 -4.99
CA GLY A 18 1.12 10.46 -6.21
C GLY A 18 1.62 9.87 -7.54
N SER A 19 2.39 8.78 -7.51
CA SER A 19 2.88 8.10 -8.72
C SER A 19 1.73 7.52 -9.57
N GLU A 20 1.47 8.13 -10.73
CA GLU A 20 0.44 7.67 -11.69
C GLU A 20 0.62 6.20 -12.08
N THR A 21 1.86 5.78 -12.35
CA THR A 21 2.18 4.39 -12.69
C THR A 21 1.79 3.42 -11.58
N THR A 22 2.03 3.77 -10.32
CA THR A 22 1.61 2.96 -9.17
C THR A 22 0.09 2.90 -9.07
N LYS A 23 -0.60 4.01 -9.33
CA LYS A 23 -2.06 4.05 -9.35
C LYS A 23 -2.64 3.09 -10.38
N THR A 24 -2.18 3.15 -11.62
CA THR A 24 -2.64 2.25 -12.69
C THR A 24 -2.38 0.78 -12.37
N ILE A 25 -1.19 0.45 -11.85
CA ILE A 25 -0.86 -0.92 -11.41
C ILE A 25 -1.84 -1.40 -10.32
N CYS A 26 -2.20 -0.53 -9.37
CA CYS A 26 -3.16 -0.86 -8.33
C CYS A 26 -4.58 -1.03 -8.89
N GLU A 27 -5.00 -0.16 -9.80
CA GLU A 27 -6.31 -0.23 -10.47
C GLU A 27 -6.46 -1.55 -11.23
N ASP A 28 -5.46 -1.94 -12.01
CA ASP A 28 -5.47 -3.18 -12.78
C ASP A 28 -5.54 -4.40 -11.86
N ALA A 29 -4.73 -4.43 -10.79
CA ALA A 29 -4.74 -5.54 -9.83
C ALA A 29 -6.07 -5.66 -9.08
N ILE A 30 -6.69 -4.53 -8.71
CA ILE A 30 -8.01 -4.52 -8.05
C ILE A 30 -9.11 -4.91 -9.02
N LYS A 31 -9.04 -4.44 -10.26
CA LYS A 31 -9.99 -4.79 -11.33
C LYS A 31 -9.96 -6.28 -11.63
N GLU A 32 -8.77 -6.88 -11.74
CA GLU A 32 -8.61 -8.32 -11.98
C GLU A 32 -9.19 -9.14 -10.83
N LYS A 33 -8.96 -8.72 -9.59
CA LYS A 33 -9.33 -9.51 -8.40
C LYS A 33 -10.77 -9.32 -7.92
N TYR A 34 -11.29 -8.09 -7.98
CA TYR A 34 -12.58 -7.71 -7.38
C TYR A 34 -13.58 -7.14 -8.41
N GLY A 35 -13.16 -6.97 -9.65
CA GLY A 35 -13.98 -6.40 -10.71
C GLY A 35 -13.95 -4.86 -10.77
N PRO A 36 -14.50 -4.29 -11.86
CA PRO A 36 -14.42 -2.87 -12.14
C PRO A 36 -15.20 -1.98 -11.15
N ALA A 37 -16.21 -2.54 -10.48
CA ALA A 37 -16.99 -1.80 -9.49
C ALA A 37 -16.14 -1.39 -8.27
N GLU A 38 -15.14 -2.20 -7.92
CA GLU A 38 -14.29 -1.98 -6.75
C GLU A 38 -13.29 -0.83 -6.96
N ILE A 39 -12.99 -0.46 -8.21
CA ILE A 39 -12.09 0.64 -8.53
C ILE A 39 -12.60 1.97 -7.93
N LYS A 40 -13.92 2.15 -7.86
CA LYS A 40 -14.54 3.35 -7.26
C LYS A 40 -14.26 3.50 -5.77
N ASN A 41 -13.98 2.38 -5.09
CA ASN A 41 -13.66 2.35 -3.67
C ASN A 41 -12.14 2.44 -3.43
N MET A 42 -11.33 2.40 -4.49
CA MET A 42 -9.88 2.42 -4.38
C MET A 42 -9.38 3.84 -4.12
N ASP A 43 -8.61 4.01 -3.06
CA ASP A 43 -7.79 5.19 -2.84
C ASP A 43 -6.37 4.79 -2.39
N CYS A 44 -5.39 5.26 -3.15
CA CYS A 44 -3.98 4.93 -2.95
C CYS A 44 -3.42 5.59 -1.66
N TYR A 45 -4.01 6.70 -1.22
CA TYR A 45 -3.56 7.43 -0.02
C TYR A 45 -4.07 6.81 1.27
N HIS A 46 -5.15 6.03 1.23
CA HIS A 46 -5.85 5.65 2.46
C HIS A 46 -5.93 4.12 2.66
N ASN A 47 -6.10 3.37 1.58
CA ASN A 47 -6.54 1.97 1.59
C ASN A 47 -5.58 1.03 0.85
N ILE A 48 -4.47 1.55 0.31
CA ILE A 48 -3.37 0.75 -0.24
C ILE A 48 -2.10 1.08 0.53
N ARG A 49 -1.52 0.06 1.17
CA ARG A 49 -0.35 0.24 2.06
C ARG A 49 0.59 -0.96 1.98
N THR A 50 1.82 -0.75 2.43
CA THR A 50 2.78 -1.84 2.63
C THR A 50 2.34 -2.75 3.79
N PHE A 51 2.81 -3.99 3.79
CA PHE A 51 2.57 -4.95 4.87
C PHE A 51 2.90 -4.37 6.25
N HIS A 52 4.05 -3.72 6.37
CA HIS A 52 4.50 -3.14 7.63
C HIS A 52 3.62 -1.96 8.09
N SER A 53 3.13 -1.14 7.15
CA SER A 53 2.20 -0.05 7.46
C SER A 53 0.87 -0.61 7.99
N TRP A 54 0.33 -1.68 7.39
CA TRP A 54 -0.86 -2.35 7.93
C TRP A 54 -0.62 -2.94 9.33
N LEU A 55 0.54 -3.57 9.56
CA LEU A 55 0.88 -4.12 10.87
C LEU A 55 0.92 -3.05 11.96
N LYS A 56 1.51 -1.88 11.68
CA LYS A 56 1.52 -0.74 12.63
C LYS A 56 0.12 -0.27 12.99
N LEU A 57 -0.82 -0.40 12.07
CA LEU A 57 -2.24 -0.03 12.24
C LEU A 57 -3.07 -1.13 12.93
N GLY A 58 -2.45 -2.25 13.33
CA GLY A 58 -3.12 -3.37 13.99
C GLY A 58 -3.83 -4.31 13.02
N PHE A 59 -3.42 -4.34 11.75
CA PHE A 59 -3.97 -5.21 10.71
C PHE A 59 -2.87 -6.12 10.15
N LYS A 60 -3.20 -7.37 9.88
CA LYS A 60 -2.32 -8.31 9.18
C LYS A 60 -2.93 -8.67 7.83
N VAL A 61 -2.07 -8.93 6.86
CA VAL A 61 -2.50 -9.49 5.58
C VAL A 61 -3.01 -10.92 5.80
N ARG A 62 -4.15 -11.26 5.20
CA ARG A 62 -4.74 -12.61 5.30
C ARG A 62 -3.82 -13.63 4.65
N ARG A 63 -3.84 -14.86 5.17
CA ARG A 63 -2.99 -15.94 4.65
C ARG A 63 -3.34 -16.24 3.19
N GLY A 64 -2.33 -16.34 2.33
CA GLY A 64 -2.48 -16.65 0.90
C GLY A 64 -2.76 -15.45 0.00
N GLU A 65 -2.90 -14.24 0.56
CA GLU A 65 -3.07 -13.02 -0.21
C GLU A 65 -1.80 -12.62 -0.97
N LYS A 66 -1.93 -12.30 -2.26
CA LYS A 66 -0.83 -11.83 -3.10
C LYS A 66 -0.71 -10.31 -3.03
N ALA A 67 0.52 -9.82 -2.94
CA ALA A 67 0.79 -8.39 -2.97
C ALA A 67 0.59 -7.81 -4.37
N ILE A 68 0.14 -6.56 -4.43
CA ILE A 68 0.23 -5.71 -5.62
C ILE A 68 1.68 -5.21 -5.70
N ARG A 69 2.41 -5.63 -6.74
CA ARG A 69 3.83 -5.26 -6.90
C ARG A 69 3.95 -3.96 -7.68
N SER A 70 4.35 -2.88 -7.02
CA SER A 70 4.75 -1.62 -7.65
C SER A 70 6.28 -1.48 -7.69
N ILE A 71 6.79 -0.52 -8.46
CA ILE A 71 8.21 -0.17 -8.54
C ILE A 71 8.33 1.32 -8.22
N THR A 72 9.19 1.64 -7.25
CA THR A 72 9.66 2.99 -7.00
C THR A 72 11.12 3.14 -7.41
N TYR A 73 11.57 4.36 -7.66
CA TYR A 73 12.95 4.67 -8.01
C TYR A 73 13.59 5.41 -6.83
N VAL A 74 14.68 4.86 -6.32
CA VAL A 74 15.46 5.47 -5.25
C VAL A 74 16.69 6.12 -5.86
N GLU A 75 16.87 7.40 -5.59
CA GLU A 75 18.04 8.17 -6.03
C GLU A 75 19.13 8.09 -4.96
N GLN A 76 20.31 7.60 -5.34
CA GLN A 76 21.52 7.73 -4.53
C GLN A 76 22.13 9.10 -4.83
N LYS A 77 22.22 9.94 -3.80
CA LYS A 77 22.82 11.27 -3.88
C LYS A 77 24.21 11.28 -3.23
N ASP A 78 25.11 12.12 -3.74
CA ASP A 78 26.38 12.43 -3.07
C ASP A 78 26.16 13.39 -1.88
N SER A 79 27.24 13.73 -1.16
CA SER A 79 27.20 14.70 -0.06
C SER A 79 26.77 16.11 -0.47
N ASN A 80 26.85 16.42 -1.77
CA ASN A 80 26.48 17.72 -2.35
C ASN A 80 25.06 17.71 -2.94
N GLY A 81 24.34 16.60 -2.83
CA GLY A 81 22.97 16.43 -3.32
C GLY A 81 22.84 16.04 -4.81
N ASN A 82 23.95 15.82 -5.53
CA ASN A 82 23.93 15.38 -6.92
C ASN A 82 23.51 13.91 -7.01
N ILE A 83 22.62 13.58 -7.95
CA ILE A 83 22.14 12.21 -8.17
C ILE A 83 23.25 11.40 -8.85
N LEU A 84 23.87 10.48 -8.11
CA LEU A 84 24.90 9.57 -8.62
C LEU A 84 24.28 8.42 -9.41
N LYS A 85 23.23 7.79 -8.87
CA LYS A 85 22.60 6.58 -9.42
C LYS A 85 21.11 6.52 -9.09
N LYS A 86 20.31 5.89 -9.95
CA LYS A 86 18.91 5.55 -9.66
C LYS A 86 18.74 4.04 -9.63
N TYR A 87 18.13 3.52 -8.58
CA TYR A 87 17.87 2.09 -8.42
C TYR A 87 16.37 1.82 -8.39
N LYS A 88 15.95 0.78 -9.14
CA LYS A 88 14.59 0.26 -9.07
C LYS A 88 14.41 -0.49 -7.75
N ARG A 89 13.42 -0.10 -6.96
CA ARG A 89 13.05 -0.77 -5.72
C ARG A 89 11.61 -1.29 -5.85
N PRO A 90 11.39 -2.61 -5.79
CA PRO A 90 10.04 -3.14 -5.74
C PRO A 90 9.39 -2.78 -4.40
N VAL A 91 8.11 -2.42 -4.46
CA VAL A 91 7.26 -2.15 -3.30
C VAL A 91 6.06 -3.09 -3.37
N PHE A 92 5.81 -3.80 -2.27
CA PHE A 92 4.69 -4.74 -2.16
C PHE A 92 3.57 -4.08 -1.36
N LEU A 93 2.45 -3.87 -2.04
CA LEU A 93 1.28 -3.16 -1.53
C LEU A 93 0.12 -4.13 -1.33
N PHE A 94 -0.76 -3.79 -0.40
CA PHE A 94 -1.95 -4.56 -0.06
C PHE A 94 -3.15 -3.61 0.11
N TYR A 95 -4.26 -3.99 -0.49
CA TYR A 95 -5.54 -3.31 -0.40
C TYR A 95 -6.27 -3.66 0.89
N TYR A 96 -7.14 -2.78 1.40
CA TYR A 96 -7.84 -2.99 2.68
C TYR A 96 -8.65 -4.31 2.74
N ARG A 97 -9.15 -4.80 1.60
CA ARG A 97 -9.88 -6.09 1.53
C ARG A 97 -8.97 -7.31 1.77
N GLN A 98 -7.65 -7.16 1.64
CA GLN A 98 -6.66 -8.22 1.81
C GLN A 98 -6.17 -8.35 3.25
N VAL A 99 -6.60 -7.47 4.15
CA VAL A 99 -6.18 -7.47 5.56
C VAL A 99 -7.31 -7.90 6.49
N GLU A 100 -6.91 -8.29 7.70
CA GLU A 100 -7.78 -8.61 8.82
C GLU A 100 -7.19 -8.02 10.10
N LYS A 101 -8.08 -7.69 11.05
CA LYS A 101 -7.67 -7.12 12.34
C LYS A 101 -6.87 -8.15 13.11
N ILE A 102 -5.73 -7.74 13.66
CA ILE A 102 -4.99 -8.56 14.61
C ILE A 102 -5.85 -8.61 15.88
N GLY A 103 -6.33 -9.80 16.24
CA GLY A 103 -7.10 -10.01 17.47
C GLY A 103 -6.27 -9.61 18.70
N PRO A 104 -6.89 -9.45 19.87
CA PRO A 104 -6.12 -9.22 21.09
C PRO A 104 -5.11 -10.36 21.26
N THR A 105 -3.84 -10.01 21.37
CA THR A 105 -2.80 -10.93 21.82
C THR A 105 -3.29 -11.49 23.16
N LYS A 106 -3.49 -12.81 23.23
CA LYS A 106 -3.79 -13.49 24.49
C LYS A 106 -2.65 -13.30 25.47
#